data_AF-S8BV49-F1
#
_entry.id   AF-S8BV49-F1
#
_cell.length_a   1.000
_cell.length_b   1.000
_cell.length_c   1.000
_cell.angle_alpha   90.00
_cell.angle_beta   90.00
_cell.angle_gamma   90.00
#
_symmetry.space_group_name_H-M   'P 1'
#
loop_
_entity.id
_entity.type
_entity.pdbx_description
1 polymer ?
#
loop_
_entity_poly.entity_id
_entity_poly.type
_entity_poly.pdbx_seq_one_letter_code
_entity_poly.pdbx_strand_id
1 'polypeptide(L)'
;QALEFIRQLGHALHANKMEGSNNANLELIYVISPPRSSKFEEYDFGPKDLKSLSNHVDGFSLMTYDFSNPQSPGPNAPLKWIKSTLTLLLDDHPNKLAQKVFIGLNFYGKDFVSSGGLGGGPIIGREYLSLLEKHRPKLHWENNSGEHFFLYVDDQNMEHVVFYPSLMSVSLRLQEALLWEAGISIWEIGQGLPFFFDLL
;
A
#
# COMPACT_ATOMS: atom_id res chain seq x y z
N GLN A 1 11.26 23.16 -4.87
CA GLN A 1 10.59 23.39 -6.18
C GLN A 1 9.39 22.47 -6.37
N ALA A 2 9.52 21.14 -6.20
CA ALA A 2 8.40 20.20 -6.37
C ALA A 2 7.22 20.43 -5.41
N LEU A 3 7.46 20.58 -4.10
CA LEU A 3 6.37 20.83 -3.14
C LEU A 3 5.64 22.15 -3.39
N GLU A 4 6.36 23.15 -3.90
CA GLU A 4 5.75 24.45 -4.24
C GLU A 4 4.79 24.32 -5.43
N PHE A 5 5.13 23.51 -6.43
CA PHE A 5 4.20 23.17 -7.51
C PHE A 5 2.93 22.49 -6.97
N ILE A 6 3.05 21.55 -6.02
CA ILE A 6 1.88 20.91 -5.41
C ILE A 6 1.00 21.92 -4.67
N ARG A 7 1.58 22.89 -3.95
CA ARG A 7 0.80 23.95 -3.29
C ARG A 7 0.04 24.82 -4.29
N GLN A 8 0.69 25.22 -5.38
CA GLN A 8 0.09 26.03 -6.44
C GLN A 8 -1.02 25.26 -7.16
N LEU A 9 -0.79 23.97 -7.44
CA LEU A 9 -1.80 23.10 -8.04
C LEU A 9 -3.02 22.93 -7.14
N GLY A 10 -2.82 22.67 -5.85
CA GLY A 10 -3.90 22.58 -4.86
C GLY A 10 -4.72 23.86 -4.82
N HIS A 11 -4.06 25.02 -4.74
CA HIS A 11 -4.74 26.31 -4.78
C HIS A 11 -5.57 26.49 -6.07
N ALA A 12 -5.01 26.14 -7.23
CA ALA A 12 -5.69 26.26 -8.51
C ALA A 12 -6.91 25.31 -8.61
N LEU A 13 -6.81 24.08 -8.12
CA LEU A 13 -7.93 23.12 -8.10
C LEU A 13 -9.03 23.57 -7.13
N HIS A 14 -8.66 24.09 -5.96
CA HIS A 14 -9.62 24.59 -4.97
C HIS A 14 -10.31 25.90 -5.37
N ALA A 15 -9.65 26.75 -6.17
CA ALA A 15 -10.22 28.02 -6.62
C ALA A 15 -11.19 27.88 -7.81
N ASN A 16 -11.07 26.82 -8.60
CA ASN A 16 -11.92 26.59 -9.77
C ASN A 16 -13.26 25.98 -9.36
N LYS A 17 -14.32 26.79 -9.41
CA LYS A 17 -15.70 26.29 -9.32
C LYS A 17 -16.10 25.74 -10.69
N MET A 18 -16.42 24.45 -10.77
CA MET A 18 -16.98 23.87 -11.98
C MET A 18 -18.38 24.43 -12.25
N GLU A 19 -18.57 25.12 -13.38
CA GLU A 19 -19.90 25.53 -13.83
C GLU A 19 -20.80 24.30 -14.03
N GLY A 20 -21.95 24.27 -13.35
CA GLY A 20 -22.94 23.18 -13.46
C GLY A 20 -22.80 22.05 -12.43
N SER A 21 -21.75 22.04 -11.61
CA SER A 21 -21.63 21.18 -10.42
C SER A 21 -22.09 21.97 -9.18
N ASN A 22 -22.65 21.29 -8.17
CA ASN A 22 -23.19 21.87 -6.93
C ASN A 22 -22.13 22.56 -6.05
N ASN A 23 -21.48 23.65 -6.53
CA ASN A 23 -20.48 24.43 -5.80
C ASN A 23 -19.31 23.61 -5.19
N ALA A 24 -19.02 22.42 -5.70
CA ALA A 24 -17.91 21.60 -5.20
C ALA A 24 -16.60 21.98 -5.91
N ASN A 25 -15.57 22.28 -5.12
CA ASN A 25 -14.21 22.49 -5.60
C ASN A 25 -13.59 21.15 -6.03
N LEU A 26 -12.60 21.15 -6.92
CA LEU A 26 -11.84 19.94 -7.26
C LEU A 26 -10.94 19.53 -6.09
N GLU A 27 -10.84 18.23 -5.84
CA GLU A 27 -9.95 17.68 -4.80
C GLU A 27 -8.57 17.29 -5.37
N LEU A 28 -7.54 17.38 -4.55
CA LEU A 28 -6.18 16.96 -4.86
C LEU A 28 -5.72 15.89 -3.86
N ILE A 29 -5.55 14.66 -4.34
CA ILE A 29 -4.89 13.58 -3.58
C ILE A 29 -3.46 13.43 -4.07
N TYR A 30 -2.49 13.57 -3.17
CA TYR A 30 -1.07 13.47 -3.51
C TYR A 30 -0.51 12.10 -3.16
N VAL A 31 0.12 11.42 -4.11
CA VAL A 31 0.77 10.12 -3.85
C VAL A 31 2.10 10.35 -3.15
N ILE A 32 2.32 9.63 -2.06
CA ILE A 32 3.56 9.70 -1.28
C ILE A 32 4.15 8.30 -1.07
N SER A 33 5.48 8.23 -1.11
CA SER A 33 6.22 7.00 -0.83
C SER A 33 6.48 6.86 0.67
N PRO A 34 6.53 5.62 1.19
CA PRO A 34 7.05 5.36 2.52
C PRO A 34 8.55 5.71 2.61
N PRO A 35 9.09 5.98 3.81
CA PRO A 35 10.52 6.24 3.98
C PRO A 35 11.36 5.03 3.58
N ARG A 36 12.54 5.28 3.03
CA ARG A 36 13.46 4.22 2.56
C ARG A 36 14.22 3.53 3.68
N SER A 37 14.32 4.17 4.85
CA SER A 37 15.00 3.65 6.02
C SER A 37 14.16 3.85 7.29
N SER A 38 14.68 3.44 8.44
CA SER A 38 14.06 3.70 9.75
C SER A 38 14.11 5.17 10.17
N LYS A 39 14.68 6.05 9.33
CA LYS A 39 14.71 7.51 9.48
C LYS A 39 14.42 8.16 8.13
N PHE A 40 13.91 9.38 8.14
CA PHE A 40 13.79 10.16 6.92
C PHE A 40 15.16 10.63 6.46
N GLU A 41 15.50 10.32 5.21
CA GLU A 41 16.64 10.92 4.52
C GLU A 41 16.25 12.29 3.97
N GLU A 42 17.24 13.11 3.56
CA GLU A 42 17.04 14.49 3.08
C GLU A 42 15.99 14.62 1.96
N TYR A 43 15.84 13.59 1.13
CA TYR A 43 14.96 13.56 -0.03
C TYR A 43 13.66 12.76 0.19
N ASP A 44 13.48 12.19 1.37
CA ASP A 44 12.26 11.44 1.68
C ASP A 44 11.13 12.41 2.06
N PHE A 45 9.90 12.08 1.67
CA PHE A 45 8.72 12.84 2.08
C PHE A 45 8.47 12.63 3.57
N GLY A 46 8.72 13.67 4.38
CA GLY A 46 8.69 13.56 5.84
C GLY A 46 7.52 14.28 6.53
N PRO A 47 7.46 14.25 7.88
CA PRO A 47 6.43 14.92 8.67
C PRO A 47 6.35 16.43 8.41
N LYS A 48 7.50 17.07 8.14
CA LYS A 48 7.57 18.49 7.77
C LYS A 48 6.87 18.76 6.45
N ASP A 49 7.06 17.90 5.45
CA ASP A 49 6.44 18.04 4.13
C ASP A 49 4.94 17.79 4.22
N LEU A 50 4.54 16.70 4.90
CA LEU A 50 3.14 16.38 5.21
C LEU A 50 2.43 17.58 5.83
N LYS A 51 3.00 18.14 6.91
CA LYS A 51 2.46 19.32 7.58
C LYS A 51 2.38 20.53 6.64
N SER A 52 3.42 20.75 5.84
CA SER A 52 3.50 21.90 4.93
C SER A 52 2.52 21.84 3.74
N LEU A 53 2.09 20.64 3.35
CA LEU A 53 1.13 20.41 2.27
C LEU A 53 -0.30 20.18 2.78
N SER A 54 -0.49 19.91 4.06
CA SER A 54 -1.79 19.54 4.65
C SER A 54 -2.94 20.50 4.37
N ASN A 55 -2.68 21.79 4.14
CA ASN A 55 -3.69 22.80 3.79
C ASN A 55 -3.90 22.98 2.29
N HIS A 56 -3.14 22.27 1.46
CA HIS A 56 -3.12 22.40 0.00
C HIS A 56 -3.57 21.14 -0.72
N VAL A 57 -3.69 20.02 -0.02
CA VAL A 57 -4.17 18.74 -0.55
C VAL A 57 -5.31 18.22 0.32
N ASP A 58 -6.18 17.41 -0.27
CA ASP A 58 -7.34 16.82 0.40
C ASP A 58 -7.00 15.46 1.01
N GLY A 59 -5.96 14.80 0.49
CA GLY A 59 -5.41 13.58 1.08
C GLY A 59 -4.06 13.19 0.51
N PHE A 60 -3.49 12.16 1.13
CA PHE A 60 -2.21 11.56 0.79
C PHE A 60 -2.39 10.07 0.56
N SER A 61 -2.18 9.61 -0.66
CA SER A 61 -2.18 8.18 -0.97
C SER A 61 -0.80 7.61 -0.62
N LEU A 62 -0.69 6.95 0.53
CA LEU A 62 0.57 6.43 1.03
C LEU A 62 0.82 5.01 0.47
N MET A 63 1.87 4.85 -0.34
CA MET A 63 2.19 3.58 -1.01
C MET A 63 2.84 2.55 -0.07
N THR A 64 2.13 2.11 0.97
CA THR A 64 2.55 1.10 1.95
C THR A 64 2.45 -0.34 1.41
N TYR A 65 2.94 -0.56 0.20
CA TYR A 65 3.06 -1.85 -0.47
C TYR A 65 4.34 -1.87 -1.33
N ASP A 66 4.62 -2.98 -2.02
CA ASP A 66 5.86 -3.20 -2.77
C ASP A 66 7.14 -3.20 -1.90
N PHE A 67 7.04 -3.69 -0.67
CA PHE A 67 8.18 -3.82 0.25
C PHE A 67 9.27 -4.74 -0.32
N SER A 68 8.90 -5.92 -0.81
CA SER A 68 9.81 -6.90 -1.42
C SER A 68 9.86 -6.79 -2.95
N ASN A 69 10.99 -7.21 -3.52
CA ASN A 69 11.27 -7.21 -4.95
C ASN A 69 11.92 -8.55 -5.37
N PRO A 70 12.05 -8.85 -6.69
CA PRO A 70 12.62 -10.12 -7.15
C PRO A 70 14.03 -10.43 -6.63
N GLN A 71 14.84 -9.41 -6.33
CA GLN A 71 16.19 -9.59 -5.77
C GLN A 71 16.16 -9.95 -4.28
N SER A 72 15.08 -9.62 -3.58
CA SER A 72 14.87 -9.92 -2.16
C SER A 72 13.41 -10.39 -1.94
N PRO A 73 13.07 -11.62 -2.36
CA PRO A 73 11.72 -12.17 -2.26
C PRO A 73 11.17 -12.11 -0.84
N GLY A 74 9.88 -11.81 -0.71
CA GLY A 74 9.26 -11.65 0.60
C GLY A 74 7.87 -11.02 0.55
N PRO A 75 7.34 -10.64 1.73
CA PRO A 75 6.00 -10.06 1.89
C PRO A 75 5.81 -8.77 1.10
N ASN A 76 4.57 -8.49 0.70
CA ASN A 76 4.28 -7.31 -0.11
C ASN A 76 4.18 -6.03 0.72
N ALA A 77 3.57 -6.11 1.91
CA ALA A 77 3.23 -4.95 2.73
C ALA A 77 3.34 -5.26 4.24
N PRO A 78 4.52 -5.59 4.80
CA PRO A 78 4.63 -6.06 6.18
C PRO A 78 3.97 -5.13 7.19
N LEU A 79 3.07 -5.66 8.03
CA LEU A 79 2.31 -4.85 9.00
C LEU A 79 3.21 -4.06 9.96
N LYS A 80 4.33 -4.65 10.42
CA LYS A 80 5.31 -3.93 11.25
C LYS A 80 5.92 -2.73 10.52
N TRP A 81 6.17 -2.84 9.22
CA TRP A 81 6.70 -1.74 8.42
C TRP A 81 5.65 -0.64 8.18
N ILE A 82 4.39 -1.01 7.95
CA ILE A 82 3.27 -0.05 7.87
C ILE A 82 3.18 0.75 9.18
N LYS A 83 3.18 0.06 10.32
CA LYS A 83 3.18 0.67 11.66
C LYS A 83 4.33 1.66 11.85
N SER A 84 5.57 1.22 11.55
CA SER A 84 6.74 2.09 11.66
C SER A 84 6.66 3.30 10.73
N THR A 85 6.14 3.13 9.51
CA THR A 85 5.94 4.23 8.56
C THR A 85 4.99 5.28 9.12
N LEU A 86 3.85 4.85 9.69
CA LEU A 86 2.86 5.76 10.29
C LEU A 86 3.41 6.46 11.52
N THR A 87 4.07 5.72 12.43
CA THR A 87 4.75 6.30 13.60
C THR A 87 5.75 7.38 13.20
N LEU A 88 6.58 7.11 12.19
CA LEU A 88 7.57 8.07 11.70
C LEU A 88 6.91 9.30 11.06
N LEU A 89 5.88 9.09 10.25
CA LEU A 89 5.24 10.16 9.47
C LEU A 89 4.31 11.06 10.32
N LEU A 90 3.70 10.51 11.38
CA LEU A 90 2.64 11.14 12.18
C LEU A 90 3.03 11.39 13.65
N ASP A 91 4.34 11.39 13.97
CA ASP A 91 4.87 11.67 15.31
C ASP A 91 4.32 10.73 16.42
N ASP A 92 4.20 9.43 16.12
CA ASP A 92 3.85 8.35 17.06
C ASP A 92 2.44 8.40 17.71
N HIS A 93 1.52 9.22 17.18
CA HIS A 93 0.12 9.24 17.64
C HIS A 93 -0.87 9.66 16.55
N PRO A 94 -2.12 9.15 16.57
CA PRO A 94 -3.19 9.65 15.70
C PRO A 94 -3.39 11.15 15.93
N ASN A 95 -3.46 11.91 14.84
CA ASN A 95 -3.65 13.35 14.89
C ASN A 95 -4.45 13.80 13.66
N LYS A 96 -4.78 15.11 13.58
CA LYS A 96 -5.60 15.65 12.49
C LYS A 96 -5.03 15.40 11.08
N LEU A 97 -3.72 15.21 10.94
CA LEU A 97 -3.09 14.89 9.66
C LEU A 97 -3.33 13.44 9.26
N ALA A 98 -3.51 12.53 10.21
CA ALA A 98 -3.76 11.12 9.95
C ALA A 98 -5.06 10.90 9.16
N GLN A 99 -6.09 11.71 9.41
CA GLN A 99 -7.36 11.71 8.67
C GLN A 99 -7.21 12.07 7.19
N LYS A 100 -6.09 12.70 6.80
CA LYS A 100 -5.73 12.96 5.40
C LYS A 100 -4.80 11.88 4.82
N VAL A 101 -4.35 10.91 5.59
CA VAL A 101 -3.48 9.83 5.11
C VAL A 101 -4.35 8.62 4.73
N PHE A 102 -4.10 8.06 3.56
CA PHE A 102 -4.74 6.85 3.06
C PHE A 102 -3.72 5.72 3.01
N ILE A 103 -3.82 4.76 3.93
CA ILE A 103 -2.94 3.59 3.97
C ILE A 103 -3.16 2.76 2.71
N GLY A 104 -2.08 2.54 1.96
CA GLY A 104 -2.07 1.74 0.75
C GLY A 104 -2.27 0.25 1.02
N LEU A 105 -3.20 -0.36 0.30
CA LEU A 105 -3.47 -1.79 0.28
C LEU A 105 -3.24 -2.33 -1.14
N ASN A 106 -2.40 -3.35 -1.25
CA ASN A 106 -2.25 -4.12 -2.47
C ASN A 106 -3.37 -5.17 -2.60
N PHE A 107 -4.06 -5.20 -3.74
CA PHE A 107 -5.00 -6.27 -4.10
C PHE A 107 -4.39 -7.29 -5.06
N TYR A 108 -3.16 -7.06 -5.51
CA TYR A 108 -2.31 -8.05 -6.17
C TYR A 108 -1.39 -8.75 -5.16
N GLY A 109 -0.87 -9.90 -5.54
CA GLY A 109 0.22 -10.60 -4.87
C GLY A 109 1.49 -10.60 -5.70
N LYS A 110 2.52 -11.30 -5.22
CA LYS A 110 3.77 -11.52 -5.95
C LYS A 110 4.11 -13.00 -5.93
N ASP A 111 4.51 -13.51 -7.09
CA ASP A 111 5.11 -14.83 -7.25
C ASP A 111 6.60 -14.62 -7.55
N PHE A 112 7.46 -15.06 -6.63
CA PHE A 112 8.90 -14.91 -6.75
C PHE A 112 9.58 -16.26 -6.88
N VAL A 113 10.67 -16.30 -7.64
CA VAL A 113 11.64 -17.39 -7.52
C VAL A 113 12.35 -17.27 -6.17
N SER A 114 12.29 -18.32 -5.34
CA SER A 114 12.76 -18.33 -3.95
C SER A 114 14.25 -18.03 -3.80
N SER A 115 15.08 -18.41 -4.78
CA SER A 115 16.52 -18.11 -4.78
C SER A 115 16.84 -16.63 -5.02
N GLY A 116 15.84 -15.81 -5.35
CA GLY A 116 16.00 -14.43 -5.78
C GLY A 116 16.56 -14.31 -7.21
N GLY A 117 16.63 -13.07 -7.70
CA GLY A 117 17.19 -12.73 -9.01
C GLY A 117 16.26 -11.83 -9.83
N LEU A 118 16.19 -12.07 -11.15
CA LEU A 118 15.26 -11.38 -12.04
C LEU A 118 13.93 -12.14 -12.25
N GLY A 119 13.74 -13.25 -11.53
CA GLY A 119 12.57 -14.12 -11.67
C GLY A 119 11.43 -13.72 -10.74
N GLY A 120 10.21 -13.74 -11.28
CA GLY A 120 8.99 -13.44 -10.55
C GLY A 120 8.40 -12.06 -10.82
N GLY A 121 7.18 -11.84 -10.35
CA GLY A 121 6.41 -10.64 -10.66
C GLY A 121 5.05 -10.58 -9.98
N PRO A 122 4.29 -9.50 -10.26
CA PRO A 122 2.94 -9.36 -9.72
C PRO A 122 2.02 -10.44 -10.29
N ILE A 123 1.15 -10.97 -9.44
CA ILE A 123 0.06 -11.86 -9.81
C ILE A 123 -1.27 -11.28 -9.33
N ILE A 124 -2.33 -11.52 -10.09
CA ILE A 124 -3.68 -11.11 -9.72
C ILE A 124 -4.54 -12.31 -9.28
N GLY A 125 -5.77 -12.06 -8.82
CA GLY A 125 -6.64 -13.08 -8.23
C GLY A 125 -6.82 -14.34 -9.09
N ARG A 126 -6.97 -14.21 -10.41
CA ARG A 126 -7.11 -15.37 -11.32
C ARG A 126 -5.85 -16.25 -11.35
N GLU A 127 -4.66 -15.63 -11.33
CA GLU A 127 -3.37 -16.32 -11.37
C GLU A 127 -3.11 -16.99 -10.01
N TYR A 128 -3.40 -16.29 -8.92
CA TYR A 128 -3.36 -16.86 -7.56
C TYR A 128 -4.24 -18.11 -7.44
N LEU A 129 -5.50 -18.05 -7.89
CA LEU A 129 -6.41 -19.19 -7.86
C LEU A 129 -5.91 -20.36 -8.72
N SER A 130 -5.36 -20.07 -9.90
CA SER A 130 -4.77 -21.09 -10.77
C SER A 130 -3.58 -21.80 -10.12
N LEU A 131 -2.74 -21.07 -9.38
CA LEU A 131 -1.60 -21.65 -8.65
C LEU A 131 -2.08 -22.55 -7.50
N LEU A 132 -3.11 -22.13 -6.76
CA LEU A 132 -3.71 -22.94 -5.71
C LEU A 132 -4.33 -24.24 -6.25
N GLU A 133 -5.03 -24.17 -7.38
CA GLU A 133 -5.64 -25.33 -8.02
C GLU A 133 -4.58 -26.31 -8.54
N LYS A 134 -3.55 -25.80 -9.24
CA LYS A 134 -2.47 -26.61 -9.82
C LYS A 134 -1.62 -27.29 -8.76
N HIS A 135 -1.14 -26.54 -7.78
CA HIS A 135 -0.11 -27.02 -6.84
C HIS A 135 -0.67 -27.52 -5.51
N ARG A 136 -1.92 -27.17 -5.17
CA ARG A 136 -2.57 -27.48 -3.87
C ARG A 136 -1.64 -27.26 -2.67
N PRO A 137 -0.98 -26.11 -2.58
CA PRO A 137 0.07 -25.89 -1.60
C PRO A 137 -0.53 -25.70 -0.20
N LYS A 138 0.29 -25.87 0.83
CA LYS A 138 -0.07 -25.46 2.19
C LYS A 138 0.11 -23.96 2.32
N LEU A 139 -0.90 -23.26 2.84
CA LEU A 139 -0.80 -21.85 3.19
C LEU A 139 -0.13 -21.69 4.55
N HIS A 140 0.85 -20.79 4.63
CA HIS A 140 1.61 -20.47 5.83
C HIS A 140 1.33 -19.02 6.23
N TRP A 141 1.08 -18.81 7.52
CA TRP A 141 0.94 -17.47 8.10
C TRP A 141 2.28 -17.00 8.66
N GLU A 142 2.74 -15.81 8.25
CA GLU A 142 3.94 -15.19 8.78
C GLU A 142 3.58 -14.03 9.71
N ASN A 143 3.85 -14.22 11.01
CA ASN A 143 3.38 -13.32 12.07
C ASN A 143 3.98 -11.90 12.01
N ASN A 144 5.19 -11.71 11.48
CA ASN A 144 5.83 -10.39 11.49
C ASN A 144 5.29 -9.46 10.42
N SER A 145 5.02 -10.00 9.23
CA SER A 145 4.42 -9.30 8.09
C SER A 145 2.90 -9.27 8.17
N GLY A 146 2.29 -10.23 8.86
CA GLY A 146 0.84 -10.37 8.85
C GLY A 146 0.33 -10.71 7.45
N GLU A 147 1.03 -11.63 6.77
CA GLU A 147 0.71 -12.10 5.43
C GLU A 147 0.72 -13.63 5.35
N HIS A 148 -0.12 -14.15 4.47
CA HIS A 148 -0.04 -15.53 4.05
C HIS A 148 0.95 -15.66 2.90
N PHE A 149 1.68 -16.76 2.90
CA PHE A 149 2.48 -17.19 1.75
C PHE A 149 2.34 -18.68 1.52
N PHE A 150 2.75 -19.13 0.35
CA PHE A 150 2.96 -20.54 0.09
C PHE A 150 4.17 -20.78 -0.81
N LEU A 151 4.66 -22.01 -0.79
CA LEU A 151 5.77 -22.47 -1.62
C LEU A 151 5.26 -23.49 -2.63
N TYR A 152 5.82 -23.46 -3.83
CA TYR A 152 5.62 -24.50 -4.83
C TYR A 152 6.88 -24.71 -5.66
N VAL A 153 6.93 -25.83 -6.39
CA VAL A 153 7.97 -26.11 -7.38
C VAL A 153 7.32 -26.09 -8.75
N ASP A 154 7.89 -25.33 -9.68
CA ASP A 154 7.39 -25.23 -11.05
C ASP A 154 7.80 -26.44 -11.92
N ASP A 155 7.38 -26.44 -13.18
CA ASP A 155 7.68 -27.53 -14.12
C ASP A 155 9.17 -27.53 -14.56
N GLN A 156 9.91 -26.45 -14.29
CA GLN A 156 11.36 -26.33 -14.49
C GLN A 156 12.17 -26.70 -13.22
N ASN A 157 11.51 -27.22 -12.18
CA ASN A 157 12.11 -27.59 -10.90
C ASN A 157 12.72 -26.39 -10.14
N MET A 158 12.17 -25.19 -10.35
CA MET A 158 12.49 -23.99 -9.59
C MET A 158 11.54 -23.87 -8.39
N GLU A 159 12.08 -23.47 -7.24
CA GLU A 159 11.27 -23.16 -6.06
C GLU A 159 10.73 -21.74 -6.16
N HIS A 160 9.44 -21.60 -5.86
CA HIS A 160 8.72 -20.34 -5.84
C HIS A 160 8.14 -20.04 -4.47
N VAL A 161 8.04 -18.76 -4.15
CA VAL A 161 7.33 -18.24 -2.99
C VAL A 161 6.30 -17.21 -3.42
N VAL A 162 5.06 -17.42 -3.01
CA VAL A 162 3.93 -16.59 -3.39
C VAL A 162 3.35 -15.90 -2.17
N PHE A 163 3.24 -14.58 -2.23
CA PHE A 163 2.51 -13.76 -1.26
C PHE A 163 1.29 -13.16 -1.94
N TYR A 164 0.09 -13.40 -1.41
CA TYR A 164 -1.14 -12.80 -1.94
C TYR A 164 -2.04 -12.41 -0.76
N PRO A 165 -2.77 -11.28 -0.83
CA PRO A 165 -3.66 -10.86 0.24
C PRO A 165 -4.68 -11.95 0.61
N SER A 166 -5.02 -11.99 1.89
CA SER A 166 -6.06 -12.84 2.46
C SER A 166 -7.02 -11.96 3.24
N LEU A 167 -8.22 -12.47 3.55
CA LEU A 167 -9.16 -11.77 4.44
C LEU A 167 -8.48 -11.32 5.74
N MET A 168 -7.63 -12.18 6.33
CA MET A 168 -6.90 -11.88 7.56
C MET A 168 -5.91 -10.74 7.35
N SER A 169 -5.08 -10.79 6.30
CA SER A 169 -4.07 -9.74 6.06
C SER A 169 -4.72 -8.40 5.73
N VAL A 170 -5.83 -8.39 4.98
CA VAL A 170 -6.61 -7.17 4.69
C VAL A 170 -7.22 -6.62 5.98
N SER A 171 -7.91 -7.47 6.77
CA SER A 171 -8.54 -7.07 8.03
C SER A 171 -7.55 -6.43 9.01
N LEU A 172 -6.33 -6.97 9.15
CA LEU A 172 -5.31 -6.41 10.03
C LEU A 172 -4.87 -5.00 9.60
N ARG A 173 -4.83 -4.71 8.30
CA ARG A 173 -4.46 -3.38 7.78
C ARG A 173 -5.62 -2.40 7.91
N LEU A 174 -6.86 -2.86 7.77
CA LEU A 174 -8.05 -2.06 8.07
C LEU A 174 -8.10 -1.69 9.56
N GLN A 175 -7.79 -2.64 10.46
CA GLN A 175 -7.67 -2.36 11.89
C GLN A 175 -6.60 -1.31 12.16
N GLU A 176 -5.45 -1.39 11.48
CA GLU A 176 -4.42 -0.36 11.60
C GLU A 176 -4.91 1.01 11.12
N ALA A 177 -5.60 1.08 9.97
CA ALA A 177 -6.19 2.33 9.48
C ALA A 177 -7.15 2.94 10.51
N LEU A 178 -8.01 2.12 11.12
CA LEU A 178 -8.93 2.54 12.17
C LEU A 178 -8.19 3.06 13.42
N LEU A 179 -7.11 2.39 13.86
CA LEU A 179 -6.30 2.83 15.00
C LEU A 179 -5.69 4.22 14.78
N TRP A 180 -5.33 4.54 13.54
CA TRP A 180 -4.77 5.83 13.16
C TRP A 180 -5.80 6.87 12.76
N GLU A 181 -7.09 6.53 12.72
CA GLU A 181 -8.14 7.36 12.09
C GLU A 181 -7.80 7.74 10.64
N ALA A 182 -7.06 6.87 9.95
CA ALA A 182 -6.63 7.04 8.58
C ALA A 182 -7.65 6.43 7.60
N GLY A 183 -7.66 6.92 6.37
CA GLY A 183 -8.36 6.26 5.28
C GLY A 183 -7.54 5.11 4.68
N ILE A 184 -8.04 4.54 3.59
CA ILE A 184 -7.33 3.53 2.80
C ILE A 184 -7.27 3.92 1.32
N SER A 185 -6.23 3.45 0.62
CA SER A 185 -6.13 3.52 -0.84
C SER A 185 -5.84 2.12 -1.38
N ILE A 186 -6.58 1.67 -2.39
CA ILE A 186 -6.47 0.29 -2.90
C ILE A 186 -5.84 0.28 -4.29
N TRP A 187 -4.79 -0.51 -4.46
CA TRP A 187 -4.13 -0.77 -5.74
C TRP A 187 -4.24 -2.25 -6.13
N GLU A 188 -5.09 -2.66 -7.07
CA GLU A 188 -6.28 -1.97 -7.56
C GLU A 188 -7.50 -2.92 -7.56
N ILE A 189 -8.70 -2.37 -7.73
CA ILE A 189 -9.99 -3.07 -7.59
C ILE A 189 -10.11 -4.30 -8.52
N GLY A 190 -9.43 -4.31 -9.67
CA GLY A 190 -9.44 -5.42 -10.64
C GLY A 190 -8.52 -6.61 -10.32
N GLN A 191 -7.69 -6.50 -9.28
CA GLN A 191 -6.62 -7.47 -9.02
C GLN A 191 -6.93 -8.42 -7.85
N GLY A 192 -7.86 -8.01 -6.97
CA GLY A 192 -8.24 -8.71 -5.76
C GLY A 192 -9.21 -9.86 -5.98
N LEU A 193 -9.63 -10.50 -4.89
CA LEU A 193 -10.73 -11.47 -4.88
C LEU A 193 -12.03 -10.76 -4.45
N PRO A 194 -13.19 -11.09 -5.04
CA PRO A 194 -14.44 -10.36 -4.77
C PRO A 194 -14.82 -10.28 -3.27
N PHE A 195 -14.53 -11.32 -2.49
CA PHE A 195 -14.85 -11.34 -1.06
C PHE A 195 -13.98 -10.39 -0.21
N PHE A 196 -12.97 -9.70 -0.78
CA PHE A 196 -12.28 -8.63 -0.07
C PHE A 196 -13.17 -7.42 0.17
N PHE A 197 -14.15 -7.16 -0.72
CA PHE A 197 -15.08 -6.03 -0.57
C PHE A 197 -16.03 -6.21 0.61
N ASP A 198 -16.27 -7.45 1.06
CA ASP A 198 -17.10 -7.74 2.23
C ASP A 198 -16.47 -7.24 3.56
N LEU A 199 -15.19 -6.85 3.53
CA LEU A 199 -14.48 -6.27 4.68
C LEU A 199 -14.54 -4.74 4.74
N LEU A 200 -14.95 -4.07 3.65
CA LEU A 200 -14.93 -2.61 3.51
C LEU A 200 -16.30 -2.00 3.87
#